data_AF-A0A2N2RA74-F1
#
_entry.id   AF-A0A2N2RA74-F1
#
_cell.length_a   1.000
_cell.length_b   1.000
_cell.length_c   1.000
_cell.angle_alpha   90.00
_cell.angle_beta   90.00
_cell.angle_gamma   90.00
#
_symmetry.space_group_name_H-M   'P 1'
#
loop_
_entity.id
_entity.type
_entity.pdbx_description
1 polymer ?
#
loop_
_entity_poly.entity_id
_entity_poly.type
_entity_poly.pdbx_seq_one_letter_code
_entity_poly.pdbx_strand_id
1 'polypeptide(L)'
;MQGFRSNTIAPGYRRYERYPVSCEIDGEIITGNYWIAGMILVVSTATGGTSRQLANSKPADLAKILLKRLLLTNRERRFAAVQAP
;
A
#
# COMPACT_ATOMS: atom_id res chain seq x y z
N MET A 1 -18.13 -3.74 -26.88
CA MET A 1 -16.77 -4.30 -27.03
C MET A 1 -15.84 -3.55 -26.09
N GLN A 2 -15.42 -4.15 -24.98
CA GLN A 2 -14.32 -3.61 -24.16
C GLN A 2 -13.27 -4.71 -24.08
N GLY A 3 -12.12 -4.47 -24.71
CA GLY A 3 -11.03 -5.43 -24.84
C GLY A 3 -10.39 -5.71 -23.48
N PHE A 4 -10.65 -6.90 -22.95
CA PHE A 4 -9.79 -7.49 -21.94
C PHE A 4 -8.44 -7.77 -22.59
N ARG A 5 -7.46 -6.91 -22.33
CA ARG A 5 -6.06 -7.19 -22.65
C ARG A 5 -5.60 -8.35 -21.76
N SER A 6 -5.77 -9.56 -22.27
CA SER A 6 -5.15 -10.77 -21.72
C SER A 6 -3.64 -10.66 -21.86
N ASN A 7 -3.00 -10.13 -20.82
CA ASN A 7 -1.55 -10.15 -20.72
C ASN A 7 -1.16 -11.53 -20.16
N THR A 8 -0.73 -12.42 -21.04
CA THR A 8 -0.07 -13.69 -20.72
C THR A 8 1.10 -13.41 -19.79
N ILE A 9 0.98 -13.79 -18.50
CA ILE A 9 2.07 -13.72 -17.52
C ILE A 9 2.46 -15.14 -17.15
N ALA A 10 3.76 -15.41 -17.25
CA ALA A 10 4.43 -16.68 -16.97
C ALA A 10 3.96 -17.39 -15.67
N PRO A 11 4.00 -18.73 -15.61
CA PRO A 11 3.38 -19.52 -14.53
C PRO A 11 4.11 -19.45 -13.17
N GLY A 12 5.20 -18.68 -13.06
CA GLY A 12 6.05 -18.61 -11.86
C GLY A 12 5.71 -17.49 -10.86
N TYR A 13 4.93 -16.48 -11.26
CA TYR A 13 4.57 -15.37 -10.37
C TYR A 13 3.09 -15.43 -10.06
N ARG A 14 2.72 -16.00 -8.90
CA ARG A 14 1.35 -15.90 -8.39
C ARG A 14 1.06 -14.42 -8.14
N ARG A 15 0.41 -13.78 -9.11
CA ARG A 15 0.06 -12.36 -9.04
C ARG A 15 -0.94 -12.20 -7.91
N TYR A 16 -0.50 -11.60 -6.80
CA TYR A 16 -1.40 -11.27 -5.71
C TYR A 16 -2.46 -10.30 -6.22
N GLU A 17 -3.72 -10.58 -5.88
CA GLU A 17 -4.81 -9.66 -6.16
C GLU A 17 -4.58 -8.38 -5.35
N ARG A 18 -4.60 -7.24 -6.03
CA ARG A 18 -4.37 -5.93 -5.44
C ARG A 18 -5.69 -5.21 -5.29
N TYR A 19 -5.96 -4.74 -4.08
CA TYR A 19 -7.15 -3.99 -3.75
C TYR A 19 -6.80 -2.53 -3.51
N PRO A 20 -7.57 -1.58 -4.05
CA PRO A 20 -7.35 -0.18 -3.78
C PRO A 20 -7.64 0.14 -2.31
N VAL A 21 -6.89 1.08 -1.76
CA VAL A 21 -7.13 1.67 -0.45
C VAL A 21 -6.91 3.17 -0.52
N SER A 22 -7.81 3.92 0.09
CA SER A 22 -7.68 5.37 0.27
C SER A 22 -7.90 5.74 1.72
N CYS A 23 -7.28 6.84 2.13
CA CYS A 23 -7.50 7.45 3.43
C CYS A 23 -7.30 8.96 3.33
N GLU A 24 -8.13 9.72 4.04
CA GLU A 24 -7.96 11.15 4.24
C GLU A 24 -7.19 11.42 5.52
N ILE A 25 -6.16 12.27 5.46
CA ILE A 25 -5.32 12.67 6.59
C ILE A 25 -4.99 14.15 6.43
N ASP A 26 -5.37 14.98 7.39
CA ASP A 26 -5.17 16.45 7.35
C ASP A 26 -5.71 17.12 6.07
N GLY A 27 -6.84 16.63 5.56
CA GLY A 27 -7.44 17.11 4.31
C GLY A 27 -6.77 16.62 3.02
N GLU A 28 -5.72 15.81 3.11
CA GLU A 28 -5.04 15.19 1.97
C GLU A 28 -5.58 13.77 1.74
N ILE A 29 -6.08 13.48 0.52
CA ILE A 29 -6.50 12.14 0.12
C ILE A 29 -5.28 11.36 -0.36
N ILE A 30 -4.90 10.34 0.41
CA ILE A 30 -3.82 9.43 0.07
C ILE A 30 -4.40 8.15 -0.49
N THR A 31 -3.82 7.69 -1.58
CA THR A 31 -4.22 6.46 -2.26
C THR A 31 -3.06 5.46 -2.33
N GLY A 32 -3.42 4.18 -2.30
CA GLY A 32 -2.48 3.07 -2.42
C GLY A 32 -3.20 1.80 -2.83
N ASN A 33 -2.44 0.71 -2.86
CA ASN A 33 -2.94 -0.63 -3.10
C ASN A 33 -2.46 -1.53 -1.97
N TYR A 34 -3.27 -2.49 -1.57
CA TYR A 34 -2.85 -3.55 -0.66
C TYR A 34 -3.10 -4.93 -1.25
N TRP A 35 -2.32 -5.90 -0.80
CA TRP A 35 -2.50 -7.31 -1.13
C TRP A 35 -2.03 -8.19 0.02
N ILE A 36 -2.48 -9.44 0.03
CA ILE A 36 -2.13 -10.41 1.06
C ILE A 36 -1.12 -11.40 0.47
N ALA A 37 0.08 -11.41 1.04
CA ALA A 37 1.13 -12.37 0.73
C ALA A 37 1.26 -13.38 1.88
N GLY A 38 0.49 -14.48 1.81
CA GLY A 38 0.42 -15.46 2.89
C GLY A 38 -0.24 -14.86 4.14
N MET A 39 0.51 -14.71 5.23
CA MET A 39 0.03 -14.11 6.49
C MET A 39 0.37 -12.62 6.63
N ILE A 40 0.94 -12.02 5.58
CA ILE A 40 1.42 -10.64 5.59
C ILE A 40 0.52 -9.79 4.70
N LEU A 41 0.04 -8.68 5.27
CA LEU A 41 -0.58 -7.61 4.52
C LEU A 41 0.51 -6.66 4.03
N VAL A 42 0.55 -6.43 2.72
CA VAL A 42 1.45 -5.44 2.10
C VAL A 42 0.61 -4.27 1.60
N VAL A 43 1.08 -3.05 1.85
CA VAL A 43 0.50 -1.80 1.36
C VAL A 43 1.56 -1.06 0.56
N SER A 44 1.21 -0.57 -0.62
CA SER A 44 2.09 0.18 -1.51
C SER A 44 1.40 1.44 -2.00
N THR A 45 2.13 2.55 -1.97
CA THR A 45 1.75 3.86 -2.53
C THR A 45 2.74 4.25 -3.62
N ALA A 46 2.53 5.40 -4.27
CA ALA A 46 3.49 5.98 -5.20
C ALA A 46 4.83 6.38 -4.54
N THR A 47 4.84 6.56 -3.21
CA THR A 47 5.99 7.07 -2.44
C THR A 47 6.70 5.99 -1.61
N GLY A 48 6.22 4.75 -1.65
CA GLY A 48 6.87 3.64 -0.94
C GLY A 48 5.89 2.52 -0.59
N GLY A 49 6.32 1.62 0.28
CA GLY A 49 5.49 0.51 0.75
C GLY A 49 5.82 0.11 2.18
N THR A 50 4.86 -0.55 2.82
CA THR A 50 5.02 -1.12 4.16
C THR A 50 4.28 -2.46 4.22
N SER A 51 4.66 -3.31 5.16
CA SER A 51 4.04 -4.61 5.35
C SER A 51 3.90 -4.94 6.82
N ARG A 52 2.85 -5.67 7.18
CA ARG A 52 2.64 -6.15 8.55
C ARG A 52 1.91 -7.48 8.55
N GLN A 53 2.20 -8.31 9.54
CA GLN A 53 1.45 -9.55 9.78
C GLN A 53 -0.02 -9.23 10.05
N LEU A 54 -0.92 -10.01 9.43
CA LEU A 54 -2.36 -9.78 9.50
C LEU A 54 -2.90 -9.97 10.93
N ALA A 55 -2.36 -10.93 11.68
CA ALA A 55 -2.65 -11.18 13.09
C ALA A 55 -4.15 -11.06 13.44
N ASN A 56 -5.00 -11.83 12.73
CA ASN A 56 -6.47 -11.86 12.87
C ASN A 56 -7.20 -10.53 12.60
N SER A 57 -6.51 -9.50 12.12
CA SER A 57 -7.12 -8.22 11.74
C SER A 57 -7.79 -8.32 10.37
N LYS A 58 -8.84 -7.52 10.16
CA LYS A 58 -9.44 -7.35 8.84
C LYS A 58 -8.42 -6.68 7.90
N PRO A 59 -8.14 -7.25 6.71
CA PRO A 59 -7.14 -6.73 5.78
C PRO A 59 -7.33 -5.25 5.42
N ALA A 60 -8.57 -4.84 5.13
CA ALA A 60 -8.88 -3.47 4.74
C ALA A 60 -8.63 -2.46 5.87
N ASP A 61 -8.98 -2.80 7.12
CA ASP A 61 -8.77 -1.93 8.28
C ASP A 61 -7.28 -1.79 8.58
N LEU A 62 -6.56 -2.91 8.57
CA LEU A 62 -5.10 -2.91 8.74
C LEU A 62 -4.41 -2.15 7.60
N ALA A 63 -4.90 -2.24 6.36
CA ALA A 63 -4.37 -1.51 5.22
C ALA A 63 -4.46 0.01 5.41
N LYS A 64 -5.61 0.51 5.90
CA LYS A 64 -5.79 1.93 6.22
C LYS A 64 -4.84 2.39 7.32
N ILE A 65 -4.67 1.60 8.38
CA ILE A 65 -3.73 1.90 9.48
C ILE A 65 -2.29 1.97 8.96
N LEU A 66 -1.88 1.01 8.13
CA LEU A 66 -0.54 0.98 7.54
C LEU A 66 -0.32 2.13 6.56
N LEU A 67 -1.32 2.48 5.76
CA LEU A 67 -1.27 3.62 4.84
C LEU A 67 -1.03 4.93 5.60
N LYS A 68 -1.78 5.15 6.69
CA LYS A 68 -1.59 6.30 7.59
C LYS A 68 -0.17 6.34 8.16
N ARG A 69 0.32 5.22 8.68
CA ARG A 69 1.66 5.13 9.28
C ARG A 69 2.77 5.40 8.27
N LEU A 70 2.64 4.85 7.06
CA LEU A 70 3.59 5.07 5.97
C LEU A 70 3.66 6.55 5.61
N LEU A 71 2.51 7.24 5.54
CA LEU A 71 2.47 8.68 5.29
C LEU A 71 3.18 9.47 6.39
N LEU A 72 2.85 9.22 7.66
CA LEU A 72 3.46 9.91 8.79
C LEU A 72 5.00 9.74 8.78
N THR A 73 5.46 8.52 8.57
CA THR A 73 6.90 8.21 8.46
C THR A 73 7.54 8.95 7.28
N ASN A 74 6.87 9.00 6.13
CA ASN A 74 7.37 9.71 4.95
C ASN A 74 7.40 11.23 5.17
N ARG A 75 6.43 11.80 5.88
CA ARG A 75 6.43 13.23 6.26
C ARG A 75 7.63 13.53 7.16
N GLU A 76 7.84 12.76 8.22
CA GLU A 76 9.00 12.91 9.11
C GLU A 76 10.33 12.85 8.35
N ARG A 77 10.48 11.88 7.43
CA ARG A 77 11.67 11.77 6.58
C ARG A 77 11.88 12.99 5.68
N ARG A 78 10.81 13.54 5.10
CA ARG A 78 10.90 14.76 4.28
C ARG A 78 11.32 15.96 5.13
N PHE A 79 10.77 16.11 6.33
CA PHE A 79 11.19 17.18 7.25
C PHE A 79 12.64 17.04 7.72
N ALA A 80 13.13 15.80 7.91
CA ALA A 80 14.52 15.54 8.25
C ALA A 80 15.47 15.83 7.08
N ALA A 81 15.09 15.46 5.85
CA ALA A 81 15.90 15.70 4.65
C ALA A 81 16.03 17.20 4.28
N VAL A 82 15.02 18.02 4.60
CA VAL A 82 15.05 19.47 4.37
C VAL A 82 15.94 20.21 5.39
N GLN A 83 16.25 19.59 6.54
CA GLN A 83 17.06 20.18 7.61
C GLN A 83 18.52 19.70 7.62
N ALA A 84 18.95 18.93 6.61
CA ALA A 84 20.36 18.57 6.45
C ALA A 84 21.14 19.81 5.93
N PRO A 85 22.29 20.17 6.54
CA PRO A 85 23.08 21.36 6.21
C PRO A 85 23.72 21.31 4.83
#